data_AF-A0A7X8HV68-F1
#
_entry.id   AF-A0A7X8HV68-F1
#
_cell.length_a   1.000
_cell.length_b   1.000
_cell.length_c   1.000
_cell.angle_alpha   90.00
_cell.angle_beta   90.00
_cell.angle_gamma   90.00
#
_symmetry.space_group_name_H-M   'P 1'
#
loop_
_entity.id
_entity.type
_entity.pdbx_description
1 polymer ?
#
loop_
_entity_poly.entity_id
_entity_poly.type
_entity_poly.pdbx_seq_one_letter_code
_entity_poly.pdbx_strand_id
1 'polypeptide(L)'
;MTPNLKSINKLSRALDVSIDYLFNYKDLPENNIGQKIKKYRLLKGWSQKELAENAGLNPSTILKIEQGLTKYPSNKTLKKIFKTLK
;
A
#
# COMPACT_ATOMS: atom_id res chain seq x y z
N MET A 1 8.75 0.00 12.01
CA MET A 1 7.41 0.60 12.18
C MET A 1 7.07 1.38 10.91
N THR A 2 6.03 1.00 10.17
CA THR A 2 5.54 1.82 9.04
C THR A 2 4.61 2.89 9.59
N PRO A 3 4.87 4.19 9.38
CA PRO A 3 4.03 5.24 9.92
C PRO A 3 2.59 5.11 9.40
N ASN A 4 1.64 5.37 10.29
CA ASN A 4 0.22 5.35 9.99
C ASN A 4 -0.09 6.45 8.96
N LEU A 5 -0.64 6.08 7.81
CA LEU A 5 -1.03 7.03 6.76
C LEU A 5 -1.96 8.14 7.23
N LYS A 6 -2.82 7.90 8.23
CA LYS A 6 -3.62 8.98 8.85
C LYS A 6 -2.73 10.02 9.51
N SER A 7 -1.68 9.60 10.19
CA SER A 7 -0.70 10.52 10.80
C SER A 7 0.09 11.26 9.74
N ILE A 8 0.47 10.58 8.65
CA ILE A 8 1.18 11.20 7.53
C ILE A 8 0.29 12.22 6.82
N ASN A 9 -0.99 11.91 6.60
CA ASN A 9 -1.96 12.84 6.01
C ASN A 9 -2.15 14.08 6.89
N LYS A 10 -2.20 13.91 8.21
CA LYS A 10 -2.25 15.04 9.15
C LYS A 10 -1.01 15.93 9.03
N LEU A 11 0.17 15.32 8.97
CA LEU A 11 1.44 16.05 8.81
C LEU A 11 1.54 16.75 7.47
N SER A 12 1.18 16.08 6.36
CA SER A 12 1.13 16.65 5.01
C SER A 12 0.24 17.89 4.97
N ARG A 13 -0.95 17.84 5.56
CA ARG A 13 -1.84 19.00 5.66
C ARG A 13 -1.30 20.12 6.55
N ALA A 14 -0.68 19.78 7.68
CA ALA A 14 -0.12 20.77 8.59
C ALA A 14 1.09 21.50 8.00
N LEU A 15 1.85 20.83 7.13
CA LEU A 15 3.05 21.35 6.49
C LEU A 15 2.79 21.92 5.08
N ASP A 16 1.55 21.85 4.58
CA ASP A 16 1.13 22.24 3.23
C ASP A 16 2.03 21.65 2.11
N VAL A 17 2.41 20.39 2.29
CA VAL A 17 3.21 19.63 1.30
C VAL A 17 2.49 18.35 0.93
N SER A 18 2.76 17.84 -0.27
CA SER A 18 2.19 16.56 -0.69
C SER A 18 2.73 15.41 0.16
N ILE A 19 1.96 14.32 0.26
CA ILE A 19 2.41 13.11 0.95
C ILE A 19 3.68 12.55 0.29
N ASP A 20 3.76 12.62 -1.05
CA ASP A 20 4.94 12.21 -1.81
C ASP A 20 6.19 13.00 -1.40
N TYR A 21 6.05 14.29 -1.10
CA TYR A 21 7.16 15.13 -0.64
C TYR A 21 7.73 14.65 0.70
N LEU A 22 6.89 14.20 1.64
CA LEU A 22 7.33 13.81 2.99
C LEU A 22 8.07 12.47 3.04
N PHE A 23 7.72 11.53 2.16
CA PHE A 23 8.23 10.16 2.26
C PHE A 23 8.93 9.65 0.99
N ASN A 24 8.99 10.47 -0.05
CA ASN A 24 9.50 10.14 -1.37
C ASN A 24 9.14 8.70 -1.79
N TYR A 25 7.84 8.38 -1.80
CA TYR A 25 7.36 7.02 -2.08
C TYR A 25 7.83 6.47 -3.44
N LYS A 26 8.32 7.34 -4.33
CA LYS A 26 8.96 6.99 -5.60
C LYS A 26 10.20 6.11 -5.42
N ASP A 27 10.92 6.25 -4.31
CA ASP A 27 12.14 5.49 -4.01
C ASP A 27 11.88 4.22 -3.20
N LEU A 28 10.60 3.90 -2.90
CA LEU A 28 10.28 2.66 -2.22
C LEU A 28 10.74 1.45 -3.04
N PRO A 29 11.28 0.42 -2.37
CA PRO A 29 11.74 -0.77 -3.04
C PRO A 29 10.60 -1.49 -3.75
N GLU A 30 10.92 -2.18 -4.83
CA GLU A 30 10.00 -2.95 -5.68
C GLU A 30 10.53 -4.35 -5.98
N ASN A 31 11.41 -4.88 -5.12
CA ASN A 31 12.15 -6.11 -5.38
C ASN A 31 11.28 -7.36 -5.30
N ASN A 32 10.10 -7.26 -4.68
CA ASN A 32 9.11 -8.33 -4.65
C ASN A 32 7.68 -7.80 -4.79
N ILE A 33 6.73 -8.71 -5.00
CA ILE A 33 5.32 -8.36 -5.22
C ILE A 33 4.71 -7.59 -4.04
N GLY A 34 5.04 -7.96 -2.81
CA GLY A 34 4.54 -7.28 -1.60
C GLY A 34 5.02 -5.83 -1.52
N GLN A 35 6.29 -5.60 -1.85
CA GLN A 35 6.87 -4.27 -1.93
C GLN A 35 6.24 -3.42 -3.04
N LYS A 36 6.03 -3.99 -4.24
CA LYS A 36 5.29 -3.31 -5.33
C LYS A 36 3.89 -2.91 -4.88
N ILE A 37 3.11 -3.84 -4.35
CA ILE A 37 1.74 -3.59 -3.88
C ILE A 37 1.74 -2.46 -2.83
N LYS A 38 2.66 -2.52 -1.86
CA LYS A 38 2.80 -1.49 -0.83
C LYS A 38 3.12 -0.12 -1.43
N LYS A 39 4.05 -0.04 -2.39
CA LYS A 39 4.42 1.23 -3.03
C LYS A 39 3.24 1.88 -3.73
N TYR A 40 2.59 1.16 -4.65
CA TYR A 40 1.44 1.71 -5.38
C TYR A 40 0.27 2.04 -4.45
N ARG A 41 0.06 1.27 -3.39
CA ARG A 41 -0.92 1.58 -2.36
C ARG A 41 -0.61 2.91 -1.65
N LEU A 42 0.66 3.13 -1.27
CA LEU A 42 1.09 4.35 -0.60
C LEU A 42 1.04 5.57 -1.52
N LEU A 43 1.38 5.41 -2.81
CA LEU A 43 1.23 6.46 -3.82
C LEU A 43 -0.24 6.91 -3.99
N LYS A 44 -1.21 6.01 -3.77
CA LYS A 44 -2.64 6.38 -3.72
C LYS A 44 -3.09 6.91 -2.35
N GLY A 45 -2.21 6.99 -1.36
CA GLY A 45 -2.52 7.44 0.00
C GLY A 45 -3.39 6.46 0.80
N TRP A 46 -3.50 5.19 0.37
CA TRP A 46 -4.41 4.21 0.97
C TRP A 46 -3.76 3.38 2.07
N SER A 47 -4.48 3.11 3.14
CA SER A 47 -4.16 2.09 4.14
C SER A 47 -4.33 0.68 3.59
N GLN A 48 -3.74 -0.31 4.26
CA GLN A 48 -3.93 -1.72 3.91
C GLN A 48 -5.42 -2.13 3.95
N LYS A 49 -6.19 -1.55 4.89
CA LYS A 49 -7.62 -1.75 5.00
C LYS A 49 -8.36 -1.18 3.79
N GLU A 50 -8.05 0.06 3.39
CA GLU A 50 -8.66 0.68 2.20
C GLU A 50 -8.33 -0.11 0.93
N LEU A 51 -7.08 -0.57 0.74
CA LEU A 51 -6.76 -1.44 -0.40
C LEU A 51 -7.57 -2.74 -0.38
N ALA A 52 -7.71 -3.37 0.79
CA ALA A 52 -8.44 -4.62 0.91
C ALA A 52 -9.93 -4.44 0.62
N GLU A 53 -10.56 -3.38 1.12
CA GLU A 53 -11.95 -3.04 0.88
C GLU A 53 -12.20 -2.78 -0.61
N ASN A 54 -11.37 -1.94 -1.25
CA ASN A 54 -11.51 -1.66 -2.68
C ASN A 54 -11.25 -2.90 -3.57
N ALA A 55 -10.38 -3.83 -3.13
CA ALA A 55 -10.11 -5.07 -3.85
C ALA A 55 -11.11 -6.21 -3.54
N GLY A 56 -12.03 -6.03 -2.59
CA GLY A 56 -12.91 -7.08 -2.09
C GLY A 56 -12.13 -8.27 -1.54
N LEU A 57 -11.16 -7.98 -0.64
CA LEU A 57 -10.27 -8.92 0.04
C LEU A 57 -10.28 -8.67 1.55
N ASN A 58 -9.78 -9.64 2.32
CA ASN A 58 -9.58 -9.45 3.76
C ASN A 58 -8.32 -8.57 4.00
N PRO A 59 -8.36 -7.57 4.91
CA PRO A 59 -7.18 -6.77 5.26
C PRO A 59 -5.95 -7.61 5.63
N SER A 60 -6.16 -8.75 6.28
CA SER A 60 -5.11 -9.71 6.64
C SER A 60 -4.38 -10.28 5.43
N THR A 61 -5.08 -10.41 4.29
CA THR A 61 -4.47 -10.86 3.02
C THR A 61 -3.47 -9.83 2.52
N ILE A 62 -3.83 -8.56 2.51
CA ILE A 62 -2.92 -7.47 2.10
C ILE A 62 -1.71 -7.40 3.03
N LEU A 63 -1.94 -7.43 4.34
CA LEU A 63 -0.88 -7.42 5.35
C LEU A 63 0.15 -8.54 5.12
N LYS A 64 -0.32 -9.79 4.99
CA LYS A 64 0.55 -10.96 4.79
C LYS A 64 1.32 -10.89 3.47
N ILE A 65 0.73 -10.36 2.40
CA ILE A 65 1.40 -10.18 1.11
C ILE A 65 2.51 -9.12 1.24
N GLU A 66 2.22 -7.97 1.84
CA GLU A 66 3.20 -6.89 1.99
C GLU A 66 4.35 -7.23 2.95
N GLN A 67 4.10 -8.09 3.93
CA GLN A 67 5.13 -8.60 4.84
C GLN A 67 5.95 -9.77 4.24
N GLY A 68 5.59 -10.26 3.04
CA GLY A 68 6.23 -11.43 2.44
C GLY A 68 5.88 -12.76 3.11
N LEU A 69 4.90 -12.78 4.03
CA LEU A 69 4.42 -14.00 4.68
C LEU A 69 3.62 -14.91 3.72
N THR A 70 3.08 -14.33 2.65
CA THR A 70 2.45 -15.10 1.56
C THR A 70 3.45 -15.26 0.42
N LYS A 71 4.18 -16.39 0.41
CA LYS A 71 5.21 -16.68 -0.61
C LYS A 71 4.64 -16.77 -2.03
N TYR A 72 3.41 -17.30 -2.17
CA TYR A 72 2.74 -17.47 -3.45
C TYR A 72 1.27 -17.03 -3.38
N PRO A 73 0.96 -15.73 -3.56
CA PRO A 73 -0.42 -15.25 -3.62
C PRO A 73 -1.11 -15.82 -4.86
N SER A 74 -2.38 -16.22 -4.75
CA SER A 74 -3.11 -16.76 -5.90
C SER A 74 -3.24 -15.71 -7.02
N ASN A 75 -3.25 -16.17 -8.28
CA ASN A 75 -3.49 -15.30 -9.44
C ASN A 75 -4.80 -14.52 -9.34
N LYS A 76 -5.84 -15.09 -8.71
CA LYS A 76 -7.12 -14.41 -8.46
C LYS A 76 -6.93 -13.22 -7.52
N THR A 77 -6.19 -13.40 -6.43
CA THR A 77 -5.86 -12.34 -5.48
C THR A 77 -5.05 -11.23 -6.14
N LEU A 78 -4.00 -11.60 -6.88
CA LEU A 78 -3.15 -10.63 -7.57
C LEU A 78 -3.95 -9.82 -8.60
N LYS A 79 -4.80 -10.45 -9.42
CA LYS A 79 -5.65 -9.75 -10.39
C LYS A 79 -6.56 -8.72 -9.73
N LYS A 80 -7.16 -9.06 -8.58
CA LYS A 80 -7.99 -8.11 -7.80
C LYS A 80 -7.18 -6.90 -7.35
N ILE A 81 -6.00 -7.14 -6.76
CA ILE A 81 -5.13 -6.06 -6.28
C ILE A 81 -4.67 -5.17 -7.43
N PHE A 82 -4.19 -5.76 -8.54
CA PHE A 82 -3.74 -5.00 -9.71
C PHE A 82 -4.85 -4.16 -10.34
N LYS A 83 -6.06 -4.71 -10.48
CA LYS A 83 -7.22 -3.96 -11.01
C LYS A 83 -7.58 -2.76 -10.12
N THR A 84 -7.36 -2.90 -8.81
CA THR A 84 -7.66 -1.86 -7.81
C THR A 84 -6.59 -0.77 -7.76
N LEU A 85 -5.33 -1.15 -8.00
CA LEU A 85 -4.19 -0.24 -8.00
C LEU A 85 -3.98 0.47 -9.34
N LYS A 86 -4.63 0.02 -10.42
CA LYS A 86 -4.69 0.74 -11.70
C LYS A 86 -5.37 2.10 -11.51
#